data_AF-A0A0M0J5P4-F1
#
_entry.id   AF-A0A0M0J5P4-F1
#
_cell.length_a   1.000
_cell.length_b   1.000
_cell.length_c   1.000
_cell.angle_alpha   90.00
_cell.angle_beta   90.00
_cell.angle_gamma   90.00
#
_symmetry.space_group_name_H-M   'P 1'
#
loop_
_entity.id
_entity.type
_entity.pdbx_description
1 polymer ?
#
loop_
_entity_poly.entity_id
_entity_poly.type
_entity_poly.pdbx_seq_one_letter_code
_entity_poly.pdbx_strand_id
1 'polypeptide(L)'
;MPLDPFAAPPAPVVLCDRGDGSPASKETARQRWAHVNAGHVPDIARLGTPPHAYELKVYTPYNQTVALGLGSTRNGGAPSTAEGHTHAFGCTEENLRKLVLGLKQVGSRSDAPYDRATGAGFVAAHNGQYADALSKGVGVSLLVAETTGALAASFMTILRLLARQTRLPGATDNTRYGEGRASPRSFLTHHVANISTAIQTADAQTILNAASARMLRVSFGVM
;
A
#
# COMPACT_ATOMS: atom_id res chain seq x y z
N MET A 1 -6.03 -16.73 38.18
CA MET A 1 -7.00 -16.62 37.07
C MET A 1 -6.59 -17.67 36.05
N PRO A 2 -7.40 -18.71 35.79
CA PRO A 2 -6.99 -19.78 34.89
C PRO A 2 -6.98 -19.25 33.45
N LEU A 3 -5.90 -19.51 32.72
CA LEU A 3 -5.75 -19.21 31.30
C LEU A 3 -6.68 -20.14 30.52
N ASP A 4 -7.54 -19.55 29.69
CA ASP A 4 -8.46 -20.31 28.82
C ASP A 4 -7.63 -21.09 27.78
N PRO A 5 -7.62 -22.44 27.82
CA PRO A 5 -6.75 -23.25 26.96
C PRO A 5 -7.22 -23.35 25.50
N PHE A 6 -8.30 -22.65 25.13
CA PHE A 6 -8.94 -22.71 23.81
C PHE A 6 -8.87 -21.40 23.00
N ALA A 7 -7.88 -20.54 23.25
CA ALA A 7 -7.61 -19.45 22.31
C ALA A 7 -7.22 -20.05 20.95
N ALA A 8 -8.16 -20.01 19.99
CA ALA A 8 -7.92 -20.47 18.63
C ALA A 8 -6.63 -19.85 18.08
N PRO A 9 -5.81 -20.61 17.34
CA PRO A 9 -4.56 -20.09 16.79
C PRO A 9 -4.85 -18.82 15.99
N PRO A 10 -3.98 -17.79 16.08
CA PRO A 10 -4.19 -16.54 15.36
C PRO A 10 -4.33 -16.84 13.87
N ALA A 11 -5.29 -16.17 13.22
CA ALA A 11 -5.55 -16.37 11.80
C ALA A 11 -4.25 -16.22 10.99
N PRO A 12 -3.93 -17.17 10.10
CA PRO A 12 -2.64 -17.18 9.43
C PRO A 12 -2.50 -15.95 8.54
N VAL A 13 -1.32 -15.33 8.59
CA VAL A 13 -0.92 -14.24 7.71
C VAL A 13 0.02 -14.81 6.67
N VAL A 14 -0.29 -14.60 5.39
CA VAL A 14 0.42 -15.18 4.27
C VAL A 14 0.79 -14.10 3.26
N LEU A 15 1.98 -14.23 2.68
CA LEU A 15 2.36 -13.47 1.50
C LEU A 15 1.67 -14.07 0.28
N CYS A 16 1.02 -13.22 -0.50
CA CYS A 16 0.23 -13.63 -1.64
C CYS A 16 1.11 -13.61 -2.90
N ASP A 17 1.57 -14.77 -3.32
CA ASP A 17 2.36 -14.94 -4.54
C ASP A 17 1.55 -14.57 -5.80
N ARG A 18 2.14 -13.74 -6.66
CA ARG A 18 1.58 -13.29 -7.95
C ARG A 18 2.09 -14.11 -9.14
N GLY A 19 2.91 -15.13 -8.89
CA GLY A 19 3.54 -15.98 -9.90
C GLY A 19 4.81 -15.37 -10.49
N ASP A 20 5.35 -16.05 -11.49
CA ASP A 20 6.59 -15.66 -12.21
C ASP A 20 6.41 -14.52 -13.23
N GLY A 21 5.20 -13.98 -13.35
CA GLY A 21 4.87 -12.91 -14.29
C GLY A 21 4.32 -13.38 -15.64
N SER A 22 4.38 -14.68 -15.95
CA SER A 22 3.75 -15.24 -17.14
C SER A 22 2.22 -15.13 -17.07
N PRO A 23 1.51 -15.09 -18.21
CA PRO A 23 0.05 -15.04 -18.22
C PRO A 23 -0.61 -16.21 -17.47
N ALA A 24 -0.06 -17.42 -17.62
CA ALA A 24 -0.59 -18.63 -16.98
C ALA A 24 -0.43 -18.61 -15.45
N SER A 25 0.75 -18.18 -14.95
CA SER A 25 1.00 -18.11 -13.51
C SER A 25 0.16 -17.01 -12.85
N LYS A 26 -0.01 -15.87 -13.53
CA LYS A 26 -0.91 -14.78 -13.09
C LYS A 26 -2.35 -15.24 -12.98
N GLU A 27 -2.84 -16.01 -13.95
CA GLU A 27 -4.20 -16.53 -13.92
C GLU A 27 -4.38 -17.57 -12.79
N THR A 28 -3.39 -18.43 -12.57
CA THR A 28 -3.42 -19.40 -11.46
C THR A 28 -3.40 -18.67 -10.10
N ALA A 29 -2.59 -17.63 -9.95
CA ALA A 29 -2.57 -16.79 -8.76
C ALA A 29 -3.91 -16.09 -8.54
N ARG A 30 -4.52 -15.54 -9.60
CA ARG A 30 -5.85 -14.91 -9.55
C ARG A 30 -6.91 -15.89 -9.05
N GLN A 31 -6.92 -17.12 -9.58
CA GLN A 31 -7.86 -18.16 -9.16
C GLN A 31 -7.66 -18.55 -7.69
N ARG A 32 -6.40 -18.72 -7.26
CA ARG A 32 -6.05 -19.04 -5.86
C ARG A 32 -6.60 -18.00 -4.89
N TRP A 33 -6.50 -16.72 -5.22
CA TRP A 33 -6.87 -15.61 -4.35
C TRP A 33 -8.27 -15.03 -4.60
N ALA A 34 -9.05 -15.60 -5.53
CA ALA A 34 -10.39 -15.11 -5.88
C ALA A 34 -11.38 -15.11 -4.71
N HIS A 35 -11.17 -15.97 -3.71
CA HIS A 35 -11.95 -15.99 -2.48
C HIS A 35 -11.72 -14.75 -1.58
N VAL A 36 -10.55 -14.10 -1.71
CA VAL A 36 -10.24 -12.82 -1.06
C VAL A 36 -10.57 -11.66 -1.99
N ASN A 37 -10.06 -11.68 -3.22
CA ASN A 37 -10.31 -10.68 -4.25
C ASN A 37 -10.07 -11.27 -5.65
N ALA A 38 -11.06 -11.22 -6.53
CA ALA A 38 -10.98 -11.78 -7.88
C ALA A 38 -10.33 -10.83 -8.90
N GLY A 39 -10.37 -9.52 -8.64
CA GLY A 39 -9.88 -8.49 -9.57
C GLY A 39 -8.38 -8.22 -9.46
N HIS A 40 -7.77 -8.49 -8.30
CA HIS A 40 -6.36 -8.19 -8.03
C HIS A 40 -5.83 -9.10 -6.92
N VAL A 41 -4.63 -9.67 -7.11
CA VAL A 41 -3.99 -10.51 -6.10
C VAL A 41 -3.37 -9.62 -5.03
N PRO A 42 -3.74 -9.80 -3.73
CA PRO A 42 -3.14 -9.02 -2.65
C PRO A 42 -1.64 -9.20 -2.52
N ASP A 43 -0.98 -8.31 -1.78
CA ASP A 43 0.42 -8.55 -1.38
C ASP A 43 0.47 -9.44 -0.13
N ILE A 44 -0.45 -9.21 0.81
CA ILE A 44 -0.56 -9.97 2.06
C ILE A 44 -2.04 -10.24 2.36
N ALA A 45 -2.36 -11.44 2.86
CA ALA A 45 -3.69 -11.75 3.38
C ALA A 45 -3.61 -12.34 4.79
N ARG A 46 -4.54 -11.94 5.66
CA ARG A 46 -4.84 -12.62 6.92
C ARG A 46 -6.12 -13.44 6.73
N LEU A 47 -6.01 -14.76 6.79
CA LEU A 47 -7.10 -15.69 6.46
C LEU A 47 -8.04 -15.94 7.66
N GLY A 48 -8.45 -14.86 8.32
CA GLY A 48 -9.46 -14.92 9.39
C GLY A 48 -10.89 -14.98 8.84
N THR A 49 -11.87 -14.91 9.73
CA THR A 49 -13.28 -14.76 9.38
C THR A 49 -13.82 -13.45 9.96
N PRO A 50 -14.05 -12.40 9.14
CA PRO A 50 -13.75 -12.32 7.71
C PRO A 50 -12.24 -12.19 7.42
N PRO A 51 -11.79 -12.54 6.19
CA PRO A 51 -10.41 -12.31 5.77
C PRO A 51 -10.07 -10.82 5.73
N HIS A 52 -8.78 -10.51 5.78
CA HIS A 52 -8.27 -9.14 5.63
C HIS A 52 -7.10 -9.10 4.64
N ALA A 53 -7.19 -8.28 3.60
CA ALA A 53 -6.16 -8.06 2.60
C ALA A 53 -5.35 -6.79 2.91
N TYR A 54 -4.04 -6.87 2.70
CA TYR A 54 -3.15 -5.72 2.74
C TYR A 54 -2.48 -5.56 1.38
N GLU A 55 -2.57 -4.34 0.83
CA GLU A 55 -1.89 -3.95 -0.41
C GLU A 55 -0.76 -2.99 -0.04
N LEU A 56 0.46 -3.31 -0.47
CA LEU A 56 1.64 -2.49 -0.25
C LEU A 56 1.96 -1.70 -1.53
N LYS A 57 2.07 -0.39 -1.40
CA LYS A 57 2.50 0.50 -2.49
C LYS A 57 3.64 1.37 -2.02
N VAL A 58 4.77 1.28 -2.72
CA VAL A 58 5.93 2.14 -2.52
C VAL A 58 6.08 3.00 -3.76
N TYR A 59 5.83 4.29 -3.65
CA TYR A 59 5.89 5.23 -4.77
C TYR A 59 7.02 6.23 -4.60
N THR A 60 7.57 6.71 -5.71
CA THR A 60 8.51 7.83 -5.64
C THR A 60 7.73 9.16 -5.63
N PRO A 61 8.04 10.10 -4.72
CA PRO A 61 7.54 11.46 -4.82
C PRO A 61 8.14 12.20 -6.03
N TYR A 62 9.27 11.73 -6.55
CA TYR A 62 10.05 12.39 -7.60
C TYR A 62 9.53 12.03 -9.00
N ASN A 63 8.24 12.25 -9.25
CA ASN A 63 7.64 11.98 -10.55
C ASN A 63 8.03 13.04 -11.57
N GLN A 64 8.56 12.60 -12.72
CA GLN A 64 8.86 13.50 -13.86
C GLN A 64 7.59 13.95 -14.59
N THR A 65 6.53 13.15 -14.50
CA THR A 65 5.22 13.45 -15.08
C THR A 65 4.18 13.41 -13.97
N VAL A 66 3.45 14.51 -13.82
CA VAL A 66 2.46 14.67 -12.74
C VAL A 66 1.08 14.94 -13.30
N ALA A 67 0.05 14.46 -12.59
CA ALA A 67 -1.34 14.79 -12.85
C ALA A 67 -1.73 16.00 -12.00
N LEU A 68 -2.27 17.04 -12.61
CA LEU A 68 -2.72 18.24 -11.89
C LEU A 68 -4.05 18.05 -11.15
N GLY A 69 -4.70 16.88 -11.29
CA GLY A 69 -6.01 16.63 -10.69
C GLY A 69 -7.16 17.40 -11.34
N LEU A 70 -6.98 17.89 -12.57
CA LEU A 70 -8.05 18.56 -13.30
C LEU A 70 -9.20 17.58 -13.54
N GLY A 71 -10.37 17.92 -13.01
CA GLY A 71 -11.58 17.15 -13.22
C GLY A 71 -12.06 17.19 -14.67
N SER A 72 -13.10 16.40 -14.96
CA SER A 72 -13.78 16.41 -16.26
C SER A 72 -15.29 16.39 -16.06
N THR A 73 -16.04 16.85 -17.07
CA THR A 73 -17.51 16.75 -17.06
C THR A 73 -18.00 15.30 -16.97
N ARG A 74 -17.24 14.34 -17.50
CA ARG A 74 -17.61 12.93 -17.47
C ARG A 74 -17.41 12.29 -16.11
N ASN A 75 -16.26 12.53 -15.48
CA ASN A 75 -15.82 11.81 -14.29
C ASN A 75 -15.81 12.66 -13.01
N GLY A 76 -16.09 13.96 -13.11
CA GLY A 76 -15.95 14.88 -12.00
C GLY A 76 -14.49 15.12 -11.64
N GLY A 77 -14.20 15.28 -10.34
CA GLY A 77 -12.85 15.47 -9.80
C GLY A 77 -11.87 14.33 -10.09
N ALA A 78 -10.58 14.65 -10.11
CA ALA A 78 -9.50 13.69 -10.27
C ALA A 78 -8.40 13.92 -9.22
N PRO A 79 -7.73 12.85 -8.73
CA PRO A 79 -6.58 12.99 -7.85
C PRO A 79 -5.44 13.75 -8.52
N SER A 80 -4.76 14.58 -7.75
CA SER A 80 -3.50 15.21 -8.15
C SER A 80 -2.31 14.33 -7.75
N THR A 81 -1.21 14.42 -8.50
CA THR A 81 0.11 13.88 -8.12
C THR A 81 1.21 14.95 -8.23
N ALA A 82 0.82 16.22 -8.26
CA ALA A 82 1.70 17.38 -8.50
C ALA A 82 1.99 18.22 -7.24
N GLU A 83 1.45 17.83 -6.08
CA GLU A 83 1.37 18.70 -4.90
C GLU A 83 2.38 18.35 -3.80
N GLY A 84 3.48 17.69 -4.16
CA GLY A 84 4.54 17.32 -3.19
C GLY A 84 5.22 18.48 -2.48
N HIS A 85 5.04 19.71 -2.97
CA HIS A 85 5.53 20.91 -2.32
C HIS A 85 4.67 21.36 -1.13
N THR A 86 3.41 20.93 -1.05
CA THR A 86 2.45 21.31 0.01
C THR A 86 1.91 20.12 0.79
N HIS A 87 1.94 18.93 0.22
CA HIS A 87 1.36 17.73 0.80
C HIS A 87 2.38 16.59 0.84
N ALA A 88 2.37 15.84 1.95
CA ALA A 88 3.12 14.59 2.04
C ALA A 88 2.66 13.62 0.94
N PHE A 89 3.53 12.68 0.59
CA PHE A 89 3.28 11.69 -0.45
C PHE A 89 3.15 12.26 -1.87
N GLY A 90 3.44 13.55 -2.14
CA GLY A 90 3.25 14.09 -3.49
C GLY A 90 1.80 14.13 -3.97
N CYS A 91 0.83 13.98 -3.07
CA CYS A 91 -0.56 13.58 -3.36
C CYS A 91 -0.71 12.23 -4.11
N THR A 92 0.36 11.44 -4.22
CA THR A 92 0.30 10.07 -4.76
C THR A 92 -0.58 9.17 -3.90
N GLU A 93 -0.69 9.41 -2.59
CA GLU A 93 -1.60 8.67 -1.71
C GLU A 93 -3.07 8.81 -2.16
N GLU A 94 -3.51 10.00 -2.56
CA GLU A 94 -4.89 10.21 -3.04
C GLU A 94 -5.17 9.37 -4.28
N ASN A 95 -4.25 9.39 -5.25
CA ASN A 95 -4.36 8.60 -6.47
C ASN A 95 -4.32 7.09 -6.17
N LEU A 96 -3.45 6.65 -5.26
CA LEU A 96 -3.36 5.26 -4.83
C LEU A 96 -4.63 4.78 -4.13
N ARG A 97 -5.23 5.62 -3.28
CA ARG A 97 -6.51 5.31 -2.63
C ARG A 97 -7.62 5.14 -3.67
N LYS A 98 -7.71 6.03 -4.66
CA LYS A 98 -8.64 5.87 -5.79
C LYS A 98 -8.41 4.55 -6.54
N LEU A 99 -7.15 4.24 -6.87
CA LEU A 99 -6.81 3.04 -7.64
C LEU A 99 -7.17 1.75 -6.87
N VAL A 100 -6.79 1.68 -5.60
CA VAL A 100 -6.90 0.45 -4.79
C VAL A 100 -8.31 0.29 -4.23
N LEU A 101 -8.84 1.32 -3.57
CA LEU A 101 -10.11 1.27 -2.84
C LEU A 101 -11.30 1.76 -3.66
N GLY A 102 -11.06 2.58 -4.68
CA GLY A 102 -12.10 3.22 -5.47
C GLY A 102 -12.58 4.55 -4.89
N LEU A 103 -13.62 5.09 -5.50
CA LEU A 103 -14.29 6.32 -5.09
C LEU A 103 -15.78 6.08 -4.98
N LYS A 104 -16.38 6.67 -3.94
CA LYS A 104 -17.83 6.85 -3.87
C LYS A 104 -18.21 8.10 -4.65
N GLN A 105 -19.39 8.08 -5.26
CA GLN A 105 -19.91 9.28 -5.91
C GLN A 105 -20.11 10.39 -4.87
N VAL A 106 -19.78 11.62 -5.26
CA VAL A 106 -20.10 12.85 -4.54
C VAL A 106 -20.80 13.79 -5.52
N GLY A 107 -21.85 14.47 -5.08
CA GLY A 107 -22.63 15.39 -5.92
C GLY A 107 -23.42 14.69 -7.04
N SER A 108 -24.03 15.53 -7.89
CA SER A 108 -24.74 15.15 -9.11
C SER A 108 -23.86 15.39 -10.33
N ARG A 109 -24.07 14.62 -11.40
CA ARG A 109 -23.37 14.82 -12.68
C ARG A 109 -23.67 16.16 -13.35
N SER A 110 -24.76 16.83 -12.94
CA SER A 110 -25.10 18.19 -13.34
C SER A 110 -24.25 19.26 -12.66
N ASP A 111 -23.57 18.92 -11.57
CA ASP A 111 -22.76 19.87 -10.81
C ASP A 111 -21.43 20.12 -11.52
N ALA A 112 -20.76 21.21 -11.15
CA ALA A 112 -19.39 21.45 -11.60
C ALA A 112 -18.45 20.31 -11.15
N PRO A 113 -17.36 20.02 -11.89
CA PRO A 113 -16.33 19.10 -11.42
C PRO A 113 -15.85 19.47 -10.00
N TYR A 114 -15.56 18.46 -9.20
CA TYR A 114 -15.16 18.65 -7.81
C TYR A 114 -13.98 19.62 -7.67
N ASP A 115 -14.17 20.64 -6.85
CA ASP A 115 -13.18 21.60 -6.47
C ASP A 115 -12.55 21.19 -5.13
N ARG A 116 -11.24 20.94 -5.17
CA ARG A 116 -10.46 20.48 -4.02
C ARG A 116 -10.27 21.57 -2.96
N ALA A 117 -10.38 22.85 -3.33
CA ALA A 117 -10.25 23.96 -2.39
C ALA A 117 -11.54 24.16 -1.55
N THR A 118 -12.70 24.00 -2.18
CA THR A 118 -14.01 24.20 -1.52
C THR A 118 -14.62 22.90 -0.99
N GLY A 119 -14.17 21.74 -1.49
CA GLY A 119 -14.73 20.44 -1.14
C GLY A 119 -16.10 20.15 -1.76
N ALA A 120 -16.51 20.94 -2.76
CA ALA A 120 -17.82 20.87 -3.40
C ALA A 120 -17.72 20.40 -4.86
N GLY A 121 -18.83 19.90 -5.40
CA GLY A 121 -18.96 19.50 -6.80
C GLY A 121 -19.05 17.98 -7.00
N PHE A 122 -18.87 17.56 -8.24
CA PHE A 122 -19.10 16.20 -8.69
C PHE A 122 -17.82 15.35 -8.69
N VAL A 123 -17.91 14.14 -8.14
CA VAL A 123 -16.94 13.05 -8.33
C VAL A 123 -17.74 11.81 -8.73
N ALA A 124 -17.41 11.20 -9.85
CA ALA A 124 -18.06 9.95 -10.26
C ALA A 124 -17.58 8.77 -9.39
N ALA A 125 -18.49 7.81 -9.14
CA ALA A 125 -18.10 6.55 -8.53
C ALA A 125 -17.07 5.82 -9.42
N HIS A 126 -16.11 5.15 -8.77
CA HIS A 126 -15.08 4.39 -9.44
C HIS A 126 -14.77 3.13 -8.64
N ASN A 127 -14.85 1.96 -9.27
CA ASN A 127 -14.46 0.71 -8.64
C ASN A 127 -12.94 0.61 -8.59
N GLY A 128 -12.38 0.48 -7.38
CA GLY A 128 -10.96 0.19 -7.20
C GLY A 128 -10.63 -1.28 -7.47
N GLN A 129 -9.33 -1.61 -7.44
CA GLN A 129 -8.79 -2.97 -7.58
C GLN A 129 -9.41 -3.98 -6.58
N TYR A 130 -9.87 -3.48 -5.44
CA TYR A 130 -10.44 -4.28 -4.35
C TYR A 130 -11.96 -4.14 -4.19
N ALA A 131 -12.66 -3.65 -5.22
CA ALA A 131 -14.12 -3.52 -5.15
C ALA A 131 -14.82 -4.86 -4.87
N ASP A 132 -14.29 -5.98 -5.39
CA ASP A 132 -14.79 -7.33 -5.14
C ASP A 132 -14.51 -7.81 -3.70
N ALA A 133 -13.33 -7.56 -3.15
CA ALA A 133 -13.05 -7.84 -1.74
C ALA A 133 -14.03 -7.09 -0.81
N LEU A 134 -14.23 -5.80 -1.07
CA LEU A 134 -15.12 -4.96 -0.29
C LEU A 134 -16.58 -5.43 -0.37
N SER A 135 -17.05 -5.89 -1.54
CA SER A 135 -18.41 -6.42 -1.69
C SER A 135 -18.62 -7.75 -0.96
N LYS A 136 -17.56 -8.53 -0.77
CA LYS A 136 -17.54 -9.78 0.02
C LYS A 136 -17.41 -9.54 1.54
N GLY A 137 -17.26 -8.29 1.99
CA GLY A 137 -17.00 -7.96 3.39
C GLY A 137 -15.57 -8.26 3.86
N VAL A 138 -14.63 -8.47 2.93
CA VAL A 138 -13.20 -8.61 3.24
C VAL A 138 -12.64 -7.24 3.61
N GLY A 139 -11.95 -7.16 4.75
CA GLY A 139 -11.25 -5.94 5.15
C GLY A 139 -10.08 -5.65 4.23
N VAL A 140 -9.89 -4.39 3.82
CA VAL A 140 -8.77 -3.99 2.93
C VAL A 140 -8.00 -2.85 3.57
N SER A 141 -6.68 -3.00 3.67
CA SER A 141 -5.78 -1.96 4.16
C SER A 141 -4.70 -1.64 3.15
N LEU A 142 -4.70 -0.39 2.68
CA LEU A 142 -3.65 0.15 1.83
C LEU A 142 -2.49 0.64 2.69
N LEU A 143 -1.33 0.00 2.53
CA LEU A 143 -0.06 0.33 3.16
C LEU A 143 0.76 1.14 2.15
N VAL A 144 0.79 2.47 2.32
CA VAL A 144 1.56 3.36 1.43
C VAL A 144 2.88 3.75 2.08
N ALA A 145 3.95 3.69 1.30
CA ALA A 145 5.24 4.24 1.64
C ALA A 145 5.86 4.99 0.44
N GLU A 146 6.89 5.78 0.70
CA GLU A 146 7.70 6.43 -0.34
C GLU A 146 9.10 5.89 -0.40
N THR A 147 9.76 6.05 -1.56
CA THR A 147 11.18 5.70 -1.75
C THR A 147 12.12 6.45 -0.79
N THR A 148 11.69 7.57 -0.22
CA THR A 148 12.38 8.28 0.88
C THR A 148 12.42 7.49 2.18
N GLY A 149 11.63 6.41 2.31
CA GLY A 149 11.43 5.64 3.54
C GLY A 149 10.24 6.12 4.38
N ALA A 150 9.56 7.19 3.98
CA ALA A 150 8.37 7.69 4.67
C ALA A 150 7.19 6.71 4.59
N LEU A 151 6.44 6.57 5.69
CA LEU A 151 5.28 5.69 5.79
C LEU A 151 4.00 6.50 6.01
N ALA A 152 2.94 6.19 5.26
CA ALA A 152 1.68 6.91 5.37
C ALA A 152 1.01 6.70 6.73
N ALA A 153 0.11 7.62 7.10
CA ALA A 153 -0.56 7.59 8.39
C ALA A 153 -1.35 6.29 8.61
N SER A 154 -1.98 5.74 7.56
CA SER A 154 -2.69 4.45 7.61
C SER A 154 -1.75 3.30 7.95
N PHE A 155 -0.57 3.25 7.31
CA PHE A 155 0.44 2.22 7.56
C PHE A 155 0.99 2.33 8.99
N MET A 156 1.34 3.55 9.42
CA MET A 156 1.78 3.81 10.79
C MET A 156 0.74 3.42 11.84
N THR A 157 -0.55 3.60 11.54
CA THR A 157 -1.65 3.19 12.43
C THR A 157 -1.66 1.68 12.64
N ILE A 158 -1.48 0.90 11.58
CA ILE A 158 -1.41 -0.57 11.67
C ILE A 158 -0.19 -0.99 12.48
N LEU A 159 0.98 -0.39 12.24
CA LEU A 159 2.19 -0.70 13.02
C LEU A 159 2.01 -0.38 14.51
N ARG A 160 1.33 0.72 14.85
CA ARG A 160 1.00 1.06 16.25
C ARG A 160 0.01 0.06 16.86
N LEU A 161 -0.98 -0.40 16.10
CA LEU A 161 -1.91 -1.42 16.58
C LEU A 161 -1.18 -2.75 16.86
N LEU A 162 -0.30 -3.18 15.95
CA LEU A 162 0.53 -4.37 16.15
C LEU A 162 1.45 -4.20 17.37
N ALA A 163 2.08 -3.04 17.53
CA ALA A 163 2.92 -2.74 18.70
C ALA A 163 2.14 -2.73 20.03
N ARG A 164 0.83 -2.46 20.00
CA ARG A 164 -0.04 -2.60 21.17
C ARG A 164 -0.39 -4.05 21.43
N GLN A 165 -0.63 -4.84 20.38
CA GLN A 165 -0.94 -6.27 20.49
C GLN A 165 0.21 -7.06 21.11
N THR A 166 1.47 -6.71 20.83
CA THR A 166 2.63 -7.36 21.47
C THR A 166 2.72 -7.14 22.98
N ARG A 167 1.95 -6.20 23.54
CA ARG A 167 1.90 -5.90 24.97
C ARG A 167 0.69 -6.49 25.68
N LEU A 168 -0.17 -7.23 24.97
CA LEU A 168 -1.34 -7.86 25.57
C LEU A 168 -0.92 -9.06 26.44
N PRO A 169 -1.65 -9.36 27.53
CA PRO A 169 -1.40 -10.56 28.33
C PRO A 169 -1.45 -11.83 27.47
N GLY A 170 -0.41 -12.67 27.55
CA GLY A 170 -0.29 -13.89 26.75
C GLY A 170 0.18 -13.68 25.31
N ALA A 171 0.45 -12.45 24.87
CA ALA A 171 1.10 -12.19 23.59
C ALA A 171 2.60 -12.42 23.67
N THR A 172 3.16 -13.09 22.66
CA THR A 172 4.60 -13.31 22.50
C THR A 172 5.11 -12.48 21.34
N ASP A 173 6.02 -11.55 21.62
CA ASP A 173 6.78 -10.85 20.60
C ASP A 173 8.01 -11.68 20.21
N ASN A 174 7.99 -12.25 19.00
CA ASN A 174 9.10 -13.03 18.45
C ASN A 174 10.09 -12.17 17.62
N THR A 175 9.96 -10.84 17.69
CA THR A 175 10.86 -9.92 16.96
C THR A 175 12.29 -10.06 17.48
N ARG A 176 13.23 -10.30 16.57
CA ARG A 176 14.66 -10.32 16.89
C ARG A 176 15.22 -8.90 16.86
N TYR A 177 15.31 -8.28 18.02
CA TYR A 177 15.92 -6.96 18.17
C TYR A 177 17.44 -7.05 18.08
N GLY A 178 18.08 -5.97 17.62
CA GLY A 178 19.55 -5.88 17.61
C GLY A 178 20.10 -5.68 19.03
N GLU A 179 21.31 -6.20 19.27
CA GLU A 179 21.97 -6.14 20.57
C GLU A 179 22.74 -4.82 20.80
N GLY A 180 23.03 -4.09 19.73
CA GLY A 180 23.79 -2.84 19.77
C GLY A 180 23.08 -1.73 20.55
N ARG A 181 23.86 -0.79 21.11
CA ARG A 181 23.31 0.35 21.87
C ARG A 181 22.38 1.24 21.02
N ALA A 182 22.64 1.34 19.72
CA ALA A 182 21.83 2.10 18.77
C ALA A 182 20.65 1.30 18.20
N SER A 183 20.53 0.00 18.51
CA SER A 183 19.48 -0.85 17.96
C SER A 183 18.11 -0.51 18.59
N PRO A 184 17.05 -0.37 17.76
CA PRO A 184 15.70 -0.21 18.28
C PRO A 184 15.31 -1.39 19.19
N ARG A 185 14.76 -1.08 20.36
CA ARG A 185 14.30 -2.07 21.36
C ARG A 185 12.78 -2.13 21.53
N SER A 186 12.04 -1.43 20.68
CA SER A 186 10.58 -1.46 20.67
C SER A 186 10.07 -1.95 19.33
N PHE A 187 8.97 -2.72 19.34
CA PHE A 187 8.35 -3.28 18.13
C PHE A 187 8.15 -2.20 17.06
N LEU A 188 7.53 -1.08 17.44
CA LEU A 188 7.21 -0.01 16.50
C LEU A 188 8.47 0.58 15.89
N THR A 189 9.44 1.02 16.70
CA THR A 189 10.66 1.66 16.20
C THR A 189 11.48 0.69 15.35
N HIS A 190 11.55 -0.58 15.75
CA HIS A 190 12.27 -1.62 15.01
C HIS A 190 11.68 -1.85 13.62
N HIS A 191 10.37 -2.12 13.53
CA HIS A 191 9.73 -2.41 12.25
C HIS A 191 9.65 -1.18 11.34
N VAL A 192 9.42 0.02 11.88
CA VAL A 192 9.48 1.25 11.09
C VAL A 192 10.87 1.46 10.48
N ALA A 193 11.93 1.31 11.29
CA ALA A 193 13.31 1.47 10.81
C ALA A 193 13.67 0.40 9.76
N ASN A 194 13.31 -0.86 9.99
CA ASN A 194 13.57 -1.94 9.03
C ASN A 194 12.83 -1.75 7.71
N ILE A 195 11.53 -1.40 7.75
CA ILE A 195 10.74 -1.15 6.53
C ILE A 195 11.33 0.03 5.75
N SER A 196 11.61 1.14 6.44
CA SER A 196 12.22 2.33 5.82
C SER A 196 13.57 2.00 5.19
N THR A 197 14.42 1.24 5.90
CA THR A 197 15.75 0.85 5.42
C THR A 197 15.65 -0.07 4.20
N ALA A 198 14.74 -1.04 4.22
CA ALA A 198 14.50 -1.95 3.10
C ALA A 198 14.05 -1.19 1.85
N ILE A 199 13.16 -0.20 2.00
CA ILE A 199 12.72 0.65 0.89
C ILE A 199 13.88 1.44 0.28
N GLN A 200 14.65 2.16 1.10
CA GLN A 200 15.78 2.95 0.63
C GLN A 200 16.86 2.07 -0.02
N THR A 201 17.12 0.89 0.55
CA THR A 201 18.09 -0.06 -0.02
C THR A 201 17.64 -0.58 -1.38
N ALA A 202 16.35 -0.91 -1.53
CA ALA A 202 15.79 -1.35 -2.81
C ALA A 202 15.80 -0.24 -3.87
N ASP A 203 15.49 1.00 -3.48
CA ASP A 203 15.56 2.16 -4.37
C ASP A 203 17.00 2.45 -4.82
N ALA A 204 17.95 2.46 -3.89
CA ALA A 204 19.37 2.61 -4.20
C ALA A 204 19.87 1.50 -5.15
N GLN A 205 19.49 0.25 -4.92
CA GLN A 205 19.82 -0.85 -5.82
C GLN A 205 19.22 -0.67 -7.21
N THR A 206 18.00 -0.15 -7.31
CA THR A 206 17.33 0.14 -8.58
C THR A 206 18.08 1.20 -9.38
N ILE A 207 18.51 2.27 -8.70
CA ILE A 207 19.32 3.35 -9.30
C ILE A 207 20.67 2.81 -9.78
N LEU A 208 21.35 2.02 -8.95
CA LEU A 208 22.64 1.41 -9.32
C LEU A 208 22.51 0.51 -10.56
N ASN A 209 21.50 -0.35 -10.60
CA ASN A 209 21.25 -1.23 -11.74
C ASN A 209 20.98 -0.42 -13.02
N ALA A 210 20.17 0.65 -12.93
CA ALA A 210 19.88 1.53 -14.05
C ALA A 210 21.12 2.29 -14.53
N ALA A 211 21.97 2.76 -13.61
CA ALA A 211 23.23 3.43 -13.92
C ALA A 211 24.20 2.48 -14.62
N SER A 212 24.38 1.26 -14.13
CA SER A 212 25.22 0.23 -14.76
C SER A 212 24.73 -0.11 -16.17
N ALA A 213 23.42 -0.27 -16.36
CA ALA A 213 22.85 -0.53 -17.68
C ALA A 213 23.07 0.63 -18.66
N ARG A 214 22.97 1.88 -18.21
CA ARG A 214 23.25 3.06 -19.03
C ARG A 214 24.73 3.21 -19.35
N MET A 215 25.61 2.97 -18.38
CA MET A 215 27.06 2.99 -18.60
C MET A 215 27.46 1.99 -19.69
N LEU A 216 26.91 0.77 -19.65
CA LEU A 216 27.09 -0.22 -20.70
C LEU A 216 26.70 0.33 -22.08
N ARG A 217 25.51 0.92 -22.22
CA ARG A 217 25.03 1.50 -23.49
C ARG A 217 25.94 2.60 -24.03
N VAL A 218 26.41 3.49 -23.15
CA VAL A 218 27.34 4.57 -23.50
C VAL A 218 28.69 4.00 -23.94
N SER A 219 29.24 3.02 -23.22
CA SER A 219 30.54 2.40 -23.55
C SER A 219 30.53 1.63 -24.87
N PHE A 220 29.40 1.04 -25.27
CA PHE A 220 29.28 0.26 -26.51
C PHE A 220 28.59 1.01 -27.66
N GLY A 221 28.28 2.30 -27.49
CA GLY A 221 27.68 3.12 -28.55
C GLY A 221 26.28 2.68 -29.01
N VAL A 222 25.58 1.90 -28.18
CA VAL A 222 24.21 1.44 -28.48
C VAL A 222 23.24 2.45 -27.86
N MET A 223 22.82 3.45 -28.65
CA MET A 223 21.73 4.37 -28.28
C MET A 223 20.37 3.70 -28.39
#